data_AF-A0A932V768-F1
#
_entry.id   AF-A0A932V768-F1
#
_cell.length_a   1.000
_cell.length_b   1.000
_cell.length_c   1.000
_cell.angle_alpha   90.00
_cell.angle_beta   90.00
_cell.angle_gamma   90.00
#
_symmetry.space_group_name_H-M   'P 1'
#
loop_
_entity.id
_entity.type
_entity.pdbx_description
1 polymer ?
#
loop_
_entity_poly.entity_id
_entity_poly.type
_entity_poly.pdbx_seq_one_letter_code
_entity_poly.pdbx_strand_id
1 'polypeptide(L)' 'MRLVVFVNSTPDFTEHILVANGATDLLVKVFGDIWRAALAEVGVASLPFNGAVEIEAVVEIHDDPAR' A
#
# COMPACT_ATOMS: atom_id res chain seq x y z
N MET A 1 -10.46 -5.17 4.51
CA MET A 1 -9.02 -4.83 4.54
C MET A 1 -8.79 -3.55 3.74
N ARG A 2 -7.79 -2.75 4.10
CA ARG A 2 -7.43 -1.50 3.42
C ARG A 2 -5.92 -1.32 3.43
N LEU A 3 -5.36 -0.83 2.33
CA LEU A 3 -3.99 -0.38 2.20
C LEU A 3 -3.99 1.10 1.81
N VAL A 4 -3.14 1.89 2.46
CA VAL A 4 -2.81 3.26 2.02
C VAL A 4 -1.33 3.36 1.78
N VAL A 5 -0.96 3.90 0.62
CA VAL A 5 0.43 4.11 0.22
C VAL A 5 0.70 5.60 0.12
N PHE A 6 1.56 6.11 0.98
CA PHE A 6 2.06 7.48 0.96
C PHE A 6 3.36 7.52 0.19
N VAL A 7 3.44 8.36 -0.83
CA VAL A 7 4.60 8.48 -1.71
C VAL A 7 5.21 9.86 -1.53
N ASN A 8 6.45 9.92 -1.06
CA ASN A 8 7.19 11.16 -0.94
C ASN A 8 7.56 11.66 -2.34
N SER A 9 6.90 12.72 -2.82
CA SER A 9 7.05 13.17 -4.20
C SER A 9 6.95 14.69 -4.33
N THR A 10 7.50 15.22 -5.42
CA THR A 10 7.23 16.60 -5.82
C THR A 10 5.76 16.75 -6.26
N PRO A 11 5.22 17.98 -6.31
CA PRO A 11 3.87 18.23 -6.82
C PRO A 11 3.68 17.84 -8.29
N ASP A 12 4.75 17.78 -9.07
CA ASP A 12 4.70 17.47 -10.51
C ASP A 12 4.59 15.97 -10.80
N PHE A 13 4.86 15.10 -9.81
CA PHE A 13 4.74 13.67 -9.96
C PHE A 13 3.29 13.24 -9.71
N THR A 14 2.69 12.54 -10.69
CA THR A 14 1.27 12.12 -10.66
C THR A 14 1.08 10.62 -10.85
N GLU A 15 2.16 9.85 -10.89
CA GLU A 15 2.16 8.41 -11.14
C GLU A 15 2.20 7.59 -9.84
N HIS A 16 1.63 8.11 -8.75
CA HIS A 16 1.65 7.45 -7.43
C HIS A 16 1.06 6.04 -7.46
N ILE A 17 0.05 5.82 -8.29
CA ILE A 17 -0.59 4.51 -8.47
C ILE A 17 0.41 3.44 -8.97
N LEU A 18 1.39 3.82 -9.80
CA LEU A 18 2.41 2.89 -10.30
C LEU A 18 3.35 2.44 -9.18
N VAL A 19 3.69 3.35 -8.25
CA VAL A 19 4.48 3.03 -7.06
C VAL A 19 3.66 2.13 -6.12
N ALA A 20 2.39 2.49 -5.90
CA ALA A 20 1.49 1.78 -5.01
C ALA A 20 1.16 0.35 -5.47
N ASN A 21 1.11 0.11 -6.78
CA ASN A 21 0.93 -1.23 -7.35
C ASN A 21 2.01 -2.23 -6.88
N GLY A 22 3.23 -1.77 -6.59
CA GLY A 22 4.26 -2.66 -6.06
C GLY A 22 3.88 -3.32 -4.73
N ALA A 23 3.12 -2.61 -3.89
CA ALA A 23 2.64 -3.14 -2.63
C ALA A 23 1.50 -4.15 -2.81
N THR A 24 0.50 -3.82 -3.63
CA THR A 24 -0.64 -4.71 -3.87
C THR A 24 -0.24 -5.95 -4.67
N ASP A 25 0.64 -5.84 -5.66
CA ASP A 25 1.16 -7.00 -6.41
C ASP A 25 1.88 -7.99 -5.50
N LEU A 26 2.68 -7.48 -4.54
CA LEU A 26 3.33 -8.32 -3.53
C LEU A 26 2.30 -9.00 -2.62
N LEU A 27 1.33 -8.26 -2.10
CA LEU A 27 0.30 -8.81 -1.21
C LEU A 27 -0.58 -9.83 -1.94
N VAL A 28 -0.93 -9.59 -3.21
CA VAL A 28 -1.64 -10.56 -4.05
C VAL A 28 -0.80 -11.82 -4.27
N LYS A 29 0.50 -11.66 -4.53
CA LYS A 29 1.41 -12.80 -4.70
C LYS A 29 1.53 -13.66 -3.44
N VAL A 30 1.51 -13.06 -2.25
CA VAL A 30 1.71 -13.76 -0.98
C VAL A 30 0.39 -14.27 -0.38
N PHE A 31 -0.66 -13.47 -0.41
CA PHE A 31 -1.94 -13.70 0.30
C PHE A 31 -3.13 -13.94 -0.65
N GLY A 32 -2.92 -13.89 -1.96
CA GLY A 32 -3.96 -14.09 -2.97
C GLY A 32 -4.78 -12.84 -3.27
N ASP A 33 -5.78 -13.01 -4.12
CA ASP A 33 -6.49 -11.91 -4.81
C ASP A 33 -7.30 -10.97 -3.89
N ILE A 34 -7.41 -11.27 -2.60
CA ILE A 34 -8.16 -10.47 -1.61
C ILE A 34 -7.66 -9.01 -1.50
N TRP A 35 -6.44 -8.74 -1.95
CA TRP A 35 -5.80 -7.43 -1.88
C TRP A 35 -5.98 -6.55 -3.12
N ARG A 36 -6.56 -7.07 -4.22
CA ARG A 36 -6.61 -6.36 -5.52
C ARG A 36 -7.36 -5.03 -5.53
N ALA A 37 -8.35 -4.87 -4.65
CA ALA A 37 -9.24 -3.70 -4.63
C ALA A 37 -9.08 -2.82 -3.38
N ALA A 38 -8.10 -3.11 -2.53
CA ALA A 38 -7.97 -2.50 -1.21
C ALA A 38 -6.86 -1.45 -1.17
N LEU A 39 -6.84 -0.48 -2.10
CA LEU A 39 -5.75 0.50 -2.23
C LEU A 39 -6.27 1.94 -2.28
N ALA A 40 -5.54 2.84 -1.60
CA ALA A 40 -5.54 4.27 -1.85
C ALA A 40 -4.09 4.79 -1.85
N GLU A 41 -3.79 5.73 -2.72
CA GLU A 41 -2.47 6.33 -2.87
C GLU A 41 -2.52 7.85 -2.72
N VAL A 42 -1.48 8.41 -2.07
CA VAL A 42 -1.40 9.85 -1.81
C VAL A 42 0.04 10.31 -1.97
N GLY A 43 0.25 11.36 -2.77
CA GLY A 43 1.50 12.12 -2.80
C GLY A 43 1.64 12.98 -1.54
N VAL A 44 2.78 12.90 -0.87
CA VAL A 44 3.09 13.68 0.34
C VAL A 44 4.41 14.44 0.16
N ALA A 45 4.53 15.58 0.83
CA ALA A 45 5.72 16.43 0.72
C ALA A 45 6.95 15.86 1.46
N SER A 46 6.74 14.98 2.43
CA SER A 46 7.81 14.35 3.21
C SER A 46 7.29 13.15 4.01
N LEU A 47 8.19 12.24 4.35
CA LEU A 47 7.94 11.11 5.26
C LEU A 47 9.01 11.09 6.37
N PRO A 48 8.76 10.41 7.50
CA PRO A 48 9.77 10.16 8.52
C PRO A 48 11.05 9.56 7.92
N PHE A 49 12.21 9.97 8.46
CA PHE A 49 13.53 9.55 7.97
C PHE A 49 13.81 9.80 6.49
N ASN A 50 13.05 10.70 5.84
CA ASN A 50 13.12 10.93 4.39
C ASN A 50 12.88 9.64 3.58
N GLY A 51 11.97 8.78 4.06
CA GLY A 51 11.53 7.61 3.32
C GLY A 51 10.92 7.97 1.97
N ALA A 52 11.07 7.08 0.99
CA ALA A 52 10.44 7.24 -0.33
C ALA A 52 8.95 6.87 -0.29
N VAL A 53 8.60 5.84 0.49
CA VAL A 53 7.24 5.30 0.60
C VAL A 53 6.97 4.90 2.05
N GLU A 54 5.77 5.17 2.52
CA GLU A 54 5.22 4.64 3.77
C GLU A 54 3.88 3.94 3.48
N ILE A 55 3.62 2.82 4.13
CA ILE A 55 2.44 1.99 3.87
C ILE A 55 1.71 1.72 5.19
N GLU A 56 0.41 2.02 5.21
CA GLU A 56 -0.49 1.71 6.31
C GLU A 56 -1.48 0.61 5.86
N ALA A 57 -1.68 -0.41 6.70
CA ALA A 57 -2.64 -1.47 6.43
C ALA A 57 -3.62 -1.65 7.59
N VAL A 58 -4.91 -1.81 7.27
CA VAL A 58 -5.93 -2.29 8.20
C VAL A 58 -6.37 -3.66 7.72
N VAL A 59 -6.12 -4.66 8.55
CA VAL A 59 -6.32 -6.08 8.21
C VAL A 59 -7.32 -6.73 9.14
N GLU A 60 -8.11 -7.63 8.58
CA GLU A 60 -8.93 -8.55 9.36
C GLU A 60 -8.06 -9.76 9.71
N ILE A 61 -8.08 -10.16 10.98
CA ILE A 61 -7.37 -11.35 11.47
C ILE A 61 -8.43 -12.41 11.76
N HIS A 62 -8.27 -13.58 11.15
CA HIS A 62 -9.07 -14.75 11.46
C HIS A 62 -8.25 -15.66 12.36
N ASP A 63 -8.82 -16.06 13.50
CA ASP A 63 -8.22 -17.03 14.42
C ASP A 63 -8.78 -18.42 14.10
N ASP A 64 -8.67 -18.84 12.83
CA ASP A 64 -9.11 -20.16 12.39
C ASP A 64 -7.93 -21.13 12.42
N PRO A 65 -7.89 -22.09 13.36
CA PRO A 65 -6.78 -23.05 13.46
C PRO A 65 -6.71 -24.02 12.27
N ALA A 66 -7.70 -24.03 11.38
CA ALA A 66 -7.73 -24.88 10.18
C ALA A 66 -7.22 -24.17 8.91
N ARG A 67 -6.83 -22.89 8.97
CA ARG A 67 -6.36 -22.11 7.82
C ARG A 67 -5.00 -21.46 8.05
#